data_AF-A0A382DLK0-F1
#
_entry.id   AF-A0A382DLK0-F1
#
_cell.length_a   1.000
_cell.length_b   1.000
_cell.length_c   1.000
_cell.angle_alpha   90.00
_cell.angle_beta   90.00
_cell.angle_gamma   90.00
#
_symmetry.space_group_name_H-M   'P 1'
#
loop_
_entity.id
_entity.type
_entity.pdbx_description
1 polymer ?
#
loop_
_entity_poly.entity_id
_entity_poly.type
_entity_poly.pdbx_seq_one_letter_code
_entity_poly.pdbx_strand_id
1 'polypeptide(L)' 'VADMTIEIRKIFPRLAPPEVNIVVAVNADYAEPDVLLHQGDDVCLIPPVSGG' A
#
# COMPACT_ATOMS: atom_id res chain seq x y z
N VAL A 1 -4.97 7.28 -0.88
CA VAL A 1 -4.26 5.99 -0.78
C VAL A 1 -4.02 5.60 0.67
N ALA A 2 -3.58 6.53 1.52
CA ALA A 2 -3.23 6.30 2.93
C ALA A 2 -4.32 5.55 3.72
N ASP A 3 -5.58 6.00 3.61
CA ASP A 3 -6.71 5.42 4.36
C ASP A 3 -6.90 3.93 4.02
N MET A 4 -6.84 3.59 2.73
CA MET A 4 -6.93 2.19 2.27
C MET A 4 -5.79 1.34 2.86
N THR A 5 -4.55 1.84 2.80
CA THR A 5 -3.38 1.12 3.35
C THR A 5 -3.52 0.88 4.85
N ILE A 6 -4.08 1.82 5.62
CA ILE A 6 -4.36 1.67 7.05
C ILE A 6 -5.39 0.55 7.28
N GLU A 7 -6.50 0.54 6.55
CA GLU A 7 -7.53 -0.48 6.69
C GLU A 7 -7.02 -1.87 6.32
N ILE A 8 -6.25 -1.98 5.23
CA ILE A 8 -5.64 -3.25 4.82
C ILE A 8 -4.67 -3.78 5.89
N ARG A 9 -3.89 -2.93 6.56
CA ARG A 9 -3.03 -3.35 7.68
C ARG A 9 -3.81 -3.92 8.86
N LYS A 10 -5.01 -3.40 9.14
CA LYS A 10 -5.88 -3.95 10.20
C LYS A 10 -6.37 -5.35 9.83
N ILE A 11 -6.69 -5.58 8.55
CA ILE A 11 -7.16 -6.88 8.04
C ILE A 11 -6.01 -7.89 7.94
N PHE A 12 -4.81 -7.43 7.55
CA PHE A 12 -3.62 -8.26 7.40
C PHE A 12 -2.45 -7.75 8.26
N PRO A 13 -2.47 -7.95 9.59
CA PRO A 13 -1.41 -7.45 10.50
C PRO A 13 0.00 -8.00 10.20
N ARG A 14 0.09 -9.12 9.47
CA ARG A 14 1.36 -9.74 9.06
C ARG A 14 1.86 -9.28 7.69
N LEU A 15 1.15 -8.37 7.02
CA LEU A 15 1.54 -7.84 5.71
C LEU A 15 2.91 -7.14 5.75
N ALA A 16 3.13 -6.33 6.78
CA ALA A 16 4.43 -5.72 7.08
C ALA A 16 4.43 -5.24 8.55
N PRO A 17 5.59 -5.20 9.22
CA PRO A 17 5.72 -4.56 10.54
C PRO A 17 5.15 -3.12 10.56
N PRO A 18 4.64 -2.61 11.69
CA PRO A 18 4.14 -1.24 11.81
C PRO A 18 5.18 -0.17 11.50
N GLU A 19 6.46 -0.46 11.74
CA GLU A 19 7.57 0.50 11.65
C GLU A 19 8.09 0.67 10.22
N VAL A 20 7.71 -0.23 9.31
CA VAL A 20 8.15 -0.18 7.92
C VAL A 20 7.07 0.39 7.03
N ASN A 21 7.44 1.26 6.10
CA ASN A 21 6.50 1.82 5.13
C ASN A 21 6.22 0.81 4.01
N ILE A 22 4.96 0.69 3.63
CA ILE A 22 4.54 -0.03 2.43
C ILE A 22 4.46 0.99 1.31
N VAL A 23 5.16 0.74 0.20
CA VAL A 23 5.05 1.55 -1.00
C VAL A 23 3.79 1.12 -1.75
N VAL A 24 3.07 2.05 -2.38
CA VAL A 24 1.84 1.77 -3.12
C VAL A 24 2.02 2.20 -4.56
N ALA A 25 1.54 1.38 -5.49
CA ALA A 25 1.35 1.75 -6.88
C ALA A 25 -0.14 1.69 -7.25
N VAL A 26 -0.59 2.65 -8.04
CA VAL A 26 -1.95 2.73 -8.58
C VAL A 26 -1.84 2.75 -10.10
N ASN A 27 -2.49 1.82 -10.79
CA ASN A 27 -2.43 1.68 -12.24
C ASN A 27 -0.99 1.62 -12.78
N ALA A 28 -0.14 0.86 -12.09
CA ALA A 28 1.29 0.63 -12.36
C ALA A 28 2.25 1.81 -12.09
N ASP A 29 1.76 2.95 -11.60
CA ASP A 29 2.59 4.09 -11.19
C ASP A 29 2.66 4.23 -9.67
N TYR A 30 3.84 4.55 -9.12
CA TYR A 30 3.98 4.82 -7.70
C TYR A 30 3.10 6.00 -7.29
N ALA A 31 2.36 5.82 -6.20
CA ALA A 31 1.37 6.78 -5.74
C ALA A 31 1.77 7.39 -4.40
N GLU A 32 1.61 8.70 -4.31
CA GLU A 32 1.69 9.43 -3.05
C GLU A 32 0.50 9.08 -2.14
N PRO A 33 0.64 9.22 -0.81
CA PRO A 33 -0.40 8.84 0.14
C PRO A 33 -1.75 9.55 -0.06
N ASP A 34 -1.74 10.77 -0.58
CA ASP A 34 -2.88 11.66 -0.80
C ASP A 34 -3.61 11.42 -2.13
N VAL A 35 -3.10 10.56 -3.01
CA VAL A 35 -3.77 10.18 -4.26
C VAL A 35 -5.17 9.63 -3.97
N LEU A 36 -6.17 10.19 -4.64
CA LEU A 36 -7.56 9.71 -4.56
C LEU A 36 -7.72 8.45 -5.42
N LEU A 37 -8.25 7.40 -4.81
CA LEU A 37 -8.57 6.15 -5.48
C LEU A 37 -9.97 6.23 -6.10
N HIS A 38 -10.10 5.66 -7.28
CA HIS A 38 -11.36 5.52 -8.00
C HIS A 38 -11.76 4.05 -8.09
N GLN A 39 -13.06 3.81 -8.28
CA GLN A 39 -13.55 2.46 -8.50
C GLN A 39 -12.94 1.89 -9.78
N GLY A 40 -12.35 0.69 -9.67
CA GLY A 40 -11.70 0.02 -10.78
C GLY A 40 -10.20 0.28 -10.90
N ASP A 41 -9.61 1.12 -10.04
CA ASP A 41 -8.16 1.27 -9.97
C ASP A 41 -7.49 -0.04 -9.52
N ASP A 42 -6.42 -0.41 -10.21
CA ASP A 42 -5.54 -1.50 -9.82
C ASP A 42 -4.53 -1.00 -8.80
N VAL A 43 -4.59 -1.52 -7.57
CA VAL A 43 -3.74 -1.07 -6.47
C VAL A 43 -2.80 -2.19 -6.04
N CYS A 44 -1.49 -1.92 -6.12
CA CYS A 44 -0.44 -2.81 -5.65
C CYS A 44 0.15 -2.28 -4.33
N LEU A 45 0.10 -3.11 -3.30
CA LEU A 45 0.82 -2.89 -2.04
C LEU A 45 2.18 -3.59 -2.14
N ILE A 46 3.25 -2.84 -1.95
CA ILE A 46 4.63 -3.30 -2.09
C ILE A 46 5.30 -3.16 -0.71
N PRO A 47 5.17 -4.18 0.16
CA PRO A 47 5.95 -4.24 1.38
C PRO A 47 7.45 -4.19 1.07
N PRO A 48 8.29 -3.68 2.00
CA PRO A 48 9.72 -3.78 1.85
C PRO A 48 10.09 -5.27 1.73
N VAL A 49 10.69 -5.62 0.60
CA VAL A 49 11.26 -6.95 0.41
C VAL A 49 12.61 -6.99 1.12
N SER A 50 12.89 -8.06 1.87
CA SER A 50 14.19 -8.33 2.49
C SER A 50 15.24 -8.78 1.46
N GLY A 51 15.14 -8.28 0.22
CA GLY A 51 15.95 -8.69 -0.92
C GLY A 51 17.42 -8.35 -0.71
N GLY A 52 18.20 -9.39 -0.40
CA GLY A 52 19.58 -9.54 -0.88
C GLY A 52 19.60 -10.47 -2.08
#